data_AF-E0TB67-F1
#
_entry.id   AF-E0TB67-F1
#
_cell.length_a   1.000
_cell.length_b   1.000
_cell.length_c   1.000
_cell.angle_alpha   90.00
_cell.angle_beta   90.00
_cell.angle_gamma   90.00
#
_symmetry.space_group_name_H-M   'P 1'
#
loop_
_entity.id
_entity.type
_entity.pdbx_description
1 polymer ?
#
loop_
_entity_poly.entity_id
_entity_poly.type
_entity_poly.pdbx_seq_one_letter_code
_entity_poly.pdbx_strand_id
1 'polypeptide(L)'
;MSTPASQDPASDDALSADGAPPPHETVIPLTAPERSWSTAPLAEEAEGPHGAPWTGASRRLWTSAKITAIGLVLLFLIGWPLGTALAHFQATGLWRLRLGSTISTLPWLLTVSILVLALGYAGAIALRLERAASRLTAGIARGGDDIGAAARHQVTALNDEIDRALARLADAERLIRHQVAAIDNAGAAIEKGAAAGTQKLSEEREALLALAEDMNATADQVAEKIAEKTQAANEAQSASSAQWQAQERELDQQIKRLEAISTESYARFEALADAMEEQRATDAAAQQEGRAAETERRHAVVESHVDKIAAAQTALKEQSSRLEELIAEQRARADRLAAAISAHAERLGTVDLPPSPETTPDTDQGWAPRAKSWKAILTGVKAQQEMPSESLSLPPPPSAPLALETEEPAPPAAPSPPQDDPAPVAADLLERCLLRAQNYSLALQTQLFGSPSKDDLRRFEKGERHLFAKMLNARDKTLLKARITAELDSNNVFRGRSLAFLRDFSLLVEALPEAAGNPDIVESYLNTPLGQLYVLIGSLLDARRGGANGLGDEVERPGDDVV
;
A
#
# COMPACT_ATOMS: atom_id res chain seq x y z
N MET A 1 -0.65 -44.50 44.07
CA MET A 1 0.72 -45.04 44.25
C MET A 1 1.69 -44.02 43.68
N SER A 2 2.52 -43.47 44.57
CA SER A 2 3.81 -42.79 44.35
C SER A 2 3.87 -41.47 43.57
N THR A 3 3.82 -40.39 44.35
CA THR A 3 4.39 -39.04 44.14
C THR A 3 5.92 -39.03 44.26
N PRO A 4 6.62 -38.03 43.70
CA PRO A 4 7.83 -37.45 44.30
C PRO A 4 7.63 -35.93 44.56
N ALA A 5 7.71 -35.44 45.81
CA ALA A 5 8.92 -34.97 46.51
C ALA A 5 9.57 -33.78 45.77
N SER A 6 9.23 -32.51 46.02
CA SER A 6 9.46 -31.67 47.23
C SER A 6 10.92 -31.69 47.71
N GLN A 7 11.66 -30.63 47.38
CA GLN A 7 12.93 -30.31 48.02
C GLN A 7 13.09 -28.78 48.10
N ASP A 8 12.79 -28.26 49.29
CA ASP A 8 13.25 -26.97 49.80
C ASP A 8 14.76 -26.96 49.98
N PRO A 9 15.39 -25.78 49.84
CA PRO A 9 16.41 -25.40 50.80
C PRO A 9 16.05 -24.09 51.53
N ALA A 10 15.75 -24.27 52.82
CA ALA A 10 16.08 -23.39 53.95
C ALA A 10 17.38 -22.58 53.67
N SER A 11 17.35 -21.26 53.69
CA SER A 11 17.48 -20.39 54.88
C SER A 11 18.80 -20.58 55.63
N ASP A 12 19.80 -19.78 55.27
CA ASP A 12 20.90 -19.34 56.14
C ASP A 12 21.45 -18.02 55.58
N ASP A 13 21.25 -16.94 56.34
CA ASP A 13 22.18 -15.81 56.56
C ASP A 13 21.40 -14.58 57.04
N ALA A 14 21.08 -14.63 58.34
CA ALA A 14 20.96 -13.45 59.16
C ALA A 14 22.36 -12.89 59.48
N LEU A 15 22.40 -11.59 59.79
CA LEU A 15 23.52 -10.80 60.34
C LEU A 15 24.49 -10.17 59.31
N SER A 16 24.17 -8.93 58.93
CA SER A 16 25.09 -7.81 59.18
C SER A 16 24.31 -6.51 59.28
N ALA A 17 24.10 -6.08 60.52
CA ALA A 17 23.81 -4.71 60.86
C ALA A 17 25.06 -3.85 60.62
N ASP A 18 24.82 -2.54 60.52
CA ASP A 18 25.77 -1.46 60.77
C ASP A 18 26.68 -1.05 59.60
N GLY A 19 26.10 -0.25 58.70
CA GLY A 19 26.82 0.54 57.69
C GLY A 19 26.31 1.97 57.70
N ALA A 20 27.06 2.84 58.38
CA ALA A 20 26.79 4.26 58.58
C ALA A 20 26.41 5.03 57.29
N PRO A 21 25.61 6.10 57.39
CA PRO A 21 25.35 6.98 56.26
C PRO A 21 26.67 7.59 55.75
N PRO A 22 26.87 7.70 54.41
CA PRO A 22 28.08 8.31 53.87
C PRO A 22 28.21 9.75 54.39
N PRO A 23 29.40 10.19 54.80
CA PRO A 23 29.60 11.55 55.27
C PRO A 23 29.23 12.53 54.16
N HIS A 24 28.45 13.53 54.54
CA HIS A 24 28.14 14.71 53.74
C HIS A 24 29.36 15.13 52.93
N GLU A 25 29.25 14.98 51.62
CA GLU A 25 30.17 15.57 50.67
C GLU A 25 30.11 17.08 50.88
N THR A 26 31.11 17.58 51.60
CA THR A 26 31.39 19.01 51.73
C THR A 26 31.55 19.55 50.32
N VAL A 27 30.48 20.14 49.81
CA VAL A 27 30.50 21.07 48.69
C VAL A 27 31.45 22.20 49.09
N ILE A 28 32.72 22.06 48.70
CA ILE A 28 33.66 23.16 48.72
C ILE A 28 33.12 24.15 47.69
N PRO A 29 32.70 25.36 48.08
CA PRO A 29 32.39 26.37 47.10
C PRO A 29 33.70 26.67 46.37
N LEU A 30 33.80 26.23 45.11
CA LEU A 30 34.74 26.81 44.16
C LEU A 30 34.28 28.27 43.94
N THR A 31 34.64 29.15 44.86
CA THR A 31 34.89 30.55 44.55
C THR A 31 36.14 30.55 43.66
N ALA A 32 35.92 30.30 42.37
CA ALA A 32 36.90 30.63 41.36
C ALA A 32 37.24 32.12 41.56
N PRO A 33 38.52 32.50 41.71
CA PRO A 33 38.86 33.90 41.61
C PRO A 33 38.46 34.32 40.20
N GLU A 34 37.45 35.19 40.10
CA GLU A 34 37.25 36.04 38.93
C GLU A 34 38.55 36.81 38.71
N ARG A 35 39.52 36.20 38.04
CA ARG A 35 40.48 36.93 37.24
C ARG A 35 39.64 37.48 36.10
N SER A 36 39.04 38.64 36.33
CA SER A 36 38.67 39.57 35.28
C SER A 36 39.92 39.78 34.45
N TRP A 37 40.04 39.05 33.35
CA TRP A 37 40.92 39.44 32.26
C TRP A 37 40.33 40.77 31.79
N SER A 38 40.78 41.87 32.39
CA SER A 38 40.54 43.18 31.82
C SER A 38 41.13 43.07 30.42
N THR A 39 40.26 42.98 29.43
CA THR A 39 40.53 43.35 28.05
C THR A 39 40.82 44.85 28.09
N ALA A 40 41.98 45.21 28.65
CA ALA A 40 42.62 46.45 28.26
C ALA A 40 42.72 46.33 26.74
N PRO A 41 42.07 47.21 25.96
CA PRO A 41 42.29 47.24 24.53
C PRO A 41 43.79 47.48 24.40
N LEU A 42 44.52 46.43 23.98
CA LEU A 42 45.88 46.58 23.52
C LEU A 42 45.81 47.71 22.52
N ALA A 43 46.40 48.84 22.90
CA ALA A 43 46.56 49.98 22.06
C ALA A 43 47.07 49.42 20.74
N GLU A 44 46.24 49.60 19.72
CA GLU A 44 46.54 49.36 18.33
C GLU A 44 47.73 50.26 18.03
N GLU A 45 48.95 49.75 18.29
CA GLU A 45 50.18 50.33 17.82
C GLU A 45 50.02 50.41 16.32
N ALA A 46 49.72 51.61 15.86
CA ALA A 46 49.61 51.96 14.47
C ALA A 46 50.91 51.54 13.79
N GLU A 47 50.88 50.35 13.17
CA GLU A 47 51.89 49.90 12.23
C GLU A 47 52.07 51.02 11.21
N GLY A 48 53.24 51.68 11.27
CA GLY A 48 53.57 52.75 10.35
C GLY A 48 53.39 52.32 8.89
N PRO A 49 53.07 53.25 7.97
CA PRO A 49 52.67 53.00 6.58
C PRO A 49 53.77 52.43 5.65
N HIS A 50 54.83 51.86 6.22
CA HIS A 50 55.92 51.19 5.50
C HIS A 50 56.01 49.70 5.85
N GLY A 51 54.87 49.07 6.14
CA GLY A 51 54.71 47.62 6.15
C GLY A 51 55.13 47.04 4.80
N ALA A 52 56.30 46.41 4.78
CA ALA A 52 56.87 45.78 3.60
C ALA A 52 55.82 44.87 2.90
N PRO A 53 55.68 44.93 1.56
CA PRO A 53 54.59 44.28 0.80
C PRO A 53 54.52 42.73 0.86
N TRP A 54 55.32 42.11 1.72
CA TRP A 54 55.72 40.71 1.68
C TRP A 54 54.95 39.81 2.66
N THR A 55 54.27 40.35 3.68
CA THR A 55 53.25 39.60 4.46
C THR A 55 52.05 39.23 3.58
N GLY A 56 51.85 39.96 2.48
CA GLY A 56 50.84 39.69 1.48
C GLY A 56 51.02 38.35 0.77
N ALA A 57 52.24 37.93 0.40
CA ALA A 57 52.42 36.78 -0.49
C ALA A 57 52.03 35.43 0.14
N SER A 58 52.39 35.16 1.40
CA SER A 58 51.97 33.92 2.09
C SER A 58 50.47 33.92 2.40
N ARG A 59 49.91 35.09 2.72
CA ARG A 59 48.46 35.25 2.93
C ARG A 59 47.71 35.06 1.62
N ARG A 60 48.22 35.60 0.51
CA ARG A 60 47.68 35.42 -0.86
C ARG A 60 47.70 33.96 -1.28
N LEU A 61 48.79 33.22 -1.03
CA LEU A 61 48.87 31.78 -1.34
C LEU A 61 47.85 30.96 -0.55
N TRP A 62 47.69 31.24 0.74
CA TRP A 62 46.70 30.55 1.56
C TRP A 62 45.27 30.89 1.15
N THR A 63 45.00 32.17 0.88
CA THR A 63 43.71 32.62 0.39
C THR A 63 43.40 32.05 -0.99
N SER A 64 44.39 31.96 -1.90
CA SER A 64 44.19 31.33 -3.21
C SER A 64 43.89 29.85 -3.08
N ALA A 65 44.61 29.11 -2.23
CA ALA A 65 44.32 27.69 -1.98
C ALA A 65 42.91 27.47 -1.44
N LYS A 66 42.43 28.33 -0.53
CA LYS A 66 41.05 28.30 -0.04
C LYS A 66 40.03 28.57 -1.13
N ILE A 67 40.24 29.62 -1.91
CA ILE A 67 39.33 29.99 -3.01
C ILE A 67 39.29 28.86 -4.05
N THR A 68 40.43 28.26 -4.39
CA THR A 68 40.51 27.13 -5.32
C THR A 68 39.78 25.90 -4.76
N ALA A 69 39.99 25.54 -3.50
CA ALA A 69 39.33 24.38 -2.90
C ALA A 69 37.80 24.54 -2.85
N ILE A 70 37.31 25.73 -2.46
CA ILE A 70 35.88 26.06 -2.44
C ILE A 70 35.32 26.12 -3.87
N GLY A 71 36.06 26.73 -4.79
CA GLY A 71 35.69 26.83 -6.19
C GLY A 71 35.56 25.47 -6.86
N LEU A 72 36.43 24.52 -6.53
CA LEU A 72 36.38 23.16 -7.06
C LEU A 72 35.14 22.40 -6.57
N VAL A 73 34.79 22.56 -5.28
CA VAL A 73 33.55 22.01 -4.72
C VAL A 73 32.32 22.62 -5.37
N LEU A 74 32.26 23.95 -5.50
CA LEU A 74 31.14 24.66 -6.15
C LEU A 74 31.02 24.31 -7.63
N LEU A 75 32.13 24.26 -8.36
CA LEU A 75 32.16 23.88 -9.77
C LEU A 75 31.60 22.47 -9.96
N PHE A 76 31.90 21.54 -9.05
CA PHE A 76 31.35 20.20 -9.11
C PHE A 76 29.86 20.18 -8.71
N LEU A 77 29.49 20.82 -7.60
CA LEU A 77 28.11 20.85 -7.10
C LEU A 77 27.13 21.54 -8.05
N ILE A 78 27.58 22.56 -8.78
CA ILE A 78 26.72 23.36 -9.67
C ILE A 78 26.99 23.01 -11.14
N GLY A 79 28.26 22.97 -11.53
CA GLY A 79 28.66 22.75 -12.92
C GLY A 79 28.38 21.34 -13.42
N TRP A 80 28.48 20.31 -12.57
CA TRP A 80 28.15 18.94 -12.97
C TRP A 80 26.65 18.74 -13.27
N PRO A 81 25.71 19.09 -12.36
CA PRO A 81 24.29 18.97 -12.68
C PRO A 81 23.86 19.88 -13.83
N LEU A 82 24.47 21.07 -13.95
CA LEU A 82 24.17 21.97 -15.07
C LEU A 82 24.69 21.43 -16.40
N GLY A 83 25.91 20.88 -16.43
CA GLY A 83 26.51 20.30 -17.63
C GLY A 83 25.79 19.03 -18.08
N THR A 84 25.41 18.16 -17.14
CA THR A 84 24.60 16.96 -17.46
C THR A 84 23.21 17.34 -17.95
N ALA A 85 22.58 18.37 -17.37
CA ALA A 85 21.30 18.89 -17.86
C ALA A 85 21.42 19.47 -19.28
N LEU A 86 22.48 20.22 -19.57
CA LEU A 86 22.74 20.80 -20.90
C LEU A 86 22.99 19.71 -21.96
N ALA A 87 23.80 18.70 -21.62
CA ALA A 87 24.06 17.56 -22.50
C ALA A 87 22.79 16.76 -22.79
N HIS A 88 21.95 16.55 -21.77
CA HIS A 88 20.67 15.87 -21.94
C HIS A 88 19.68 16.69 -22.78
N PHE A 89 19.67 18.01 -22.61
CA PHE A 89 18.87 18.93 -23.42
C PHE A 89 19.29 18.85 -24.90
N GLN A 90 20.60 18.85 -25.19
CA GLN A 90 21.08 18.69 -26.56
C GLN A 90 20.69 17.34 -27.18
N ALA A 91 20.70 16.25 -26.39
CA ALA A 91 20.40 14.92 -26.90
C ALA A 91 18.89 14.67 -27.11
N THR A 92 18.03 15.26 -26.30
CA THR A 92 16.59 14.88 -26.24
C THR A 92 15.62 16.04 -26.40
N GLY A 93 16.10 17.29 -26.44
CA GLY A 93 15.26 18.49 -26.43
C GLY A 93 14.54 18.77 -25.11
N LEU A 94 14.70 17.90 -24.10
CA LEU A 94 14.05 18.02 -22.80
C LEU A 94 15.07 18.34 -21.70
N TRP A 95 14.78 19.35 -20.88
CA TRP A 95 15.56 19.64 -19.68
C TRP A 95 15.24 18.63 -18.59
N ARG A 96 16.18 17.71 -18.32
CA ARG A 96 16.09 16.78 -17.18
C ARG A 96 17.35 16.86 -16.32
N LEU A 97 17.19 17.32 -15.08
CA LEU A 97 18.23 17.29 -14.05
C LEU A 97 18.35 15.87 -13.49
N ARG A 98 19.35 15.13 -13.95
CA ARG A 98 19.66 13.79 -13.43
C ARG A 98 20.82 13.90 -12.43
N LEU A 99 20.51 13.81 -11.14
CA LEU A 99 21.50 13.76 -10.05
C LEU A 99 22.19 12.37 -9.94
N GLY A 100 22.19 11.58 -11.01
CA GLY A 100 22.25 10.12 -10.97
C GLY A 100 23.61 9.46 -10.71
N SER A 101 24.69 10.21 -10.45
CA SER A 101 26.05 9.62 -10.42
C SER A 101 26.93 9.97 -9.22
N THR A 102 26.40 10.51 -8.11
CA THR A 102 27.27 11.31 -7.21
C THR A 102 27.53 10.82 -5.79
N ILE A 103 26.92 9.73 -5.31
CA ILE A 103 27.27 9.26 -3.95
C ILE A 103 28.71 8.74 -3.90
N SER A 104 29.19 8.02 -4.92
CA SER A 104 30.55 7.48 -4.96
C SER A 104 31.63 8.51 -5.33
N THR A 105 31.28 9.61 -6.02
CA THR A 105 32.26 10.64 -6.44
C THR A 105 32.43 11.75 -5.41
N LEU A 106 31.46 11.96 -4.51
CA LEU A 106 31.57 12.88 -3.38
C LEU A 106 32.80 12.66 -2.48
N PRO A 107 33.15 11.43 -2.04
CA PRO A 107 34.35 11.22 -1.24
C PRO A 107 35.64 11.58 -1.99
N TRP A 108 35.70 11.33 -3.30
CA TRP A 108 36.84 11.72 -4.14
C TRP A 108 36.99 13.24 -4.30
N LEU A 109 35.87 13.95 -4.46
CA LEU A 109 35.88 15.41 -4.50
C LEU A 109 36.41 15.98 -3.19
N LEU A 110 35.92 15.45 -2.06
CA LEU A 110 36.27 15.92 -0.73
C LEU A 110 37.74 15.65 -0.41
N THR A 111 38.29 14.49 -0.80
CA THR A 111 39.72 14.19 -0.63
C THR A 111 40.60 15.12 -1.46
N VAL A 112 40.24 15.41 -2.72
CA VAL A 112 40.99 16.36 -3.57
C VAL A 112 40.97 17.77 -2.98
N SER A 113 39.82 18.26 -2.50
CA SER A 113 39.73 19.58 -1.87
C SER A 113 40.54 19.69 -0.59
N ILE A 114 40.56 18.65 0.24
CA ILE A 114 41.41 18.58 1.45
C ILE A 114 42.89 18.60 1.06
N LEU A 115 43.28 17.86 0.02
CA LEU A 115 44.66 17.80 -0.45
C LEU A 115 45.15 19.18 -0.94
N VAL A 116 44.33 19.90 -1.69
CA VAL A 116 44.64 21.28 -2.15
C VAL A 116 44.85 22.23 -0.97
N LEU A 117 44.00 22.13 0.07
CA LEU A 117 44.17 22.91 1.29
C LEU A 117 45.48 22.53 2.02
N ALA A 118 45.78 21.25 2.15
CA ALA A 118 47.00 20.79 2.81
C ALA A 118 48.27 21.29 2.09
N LEU A 119 48.30 21.20 0.75
CA LEU A 119 49.39 21.73 -0.09
C LEU A 119 49.54 23.25 0.05
N GLY A 120 48.43 23.99 0.01
CA GLY A 120 48.44 25.43 0.21
C GLY A 120 48.96 25.85 1.59
N TYR A 121 48.60 25.09 2.63
CA TYR A 121 49.07 25.32 3.99
C TYR A 121 50.58 25.05 4.12
N ALA A 122 51.04 23.90 3.60
CA ALA A 122 52.46 23.54 3.61
C ALA A 122 53.32 24.56 2.85
N GLY A 123 52.86 24.99 1.66
CA GLY A 123 53.54 26.04 0.89
C GLY A 123 53.59 27.39 1.63
N ALA A 124 52.52 27.76 2.33
CA ALA A 124 52.50 28.98 3.13
C ALA A 124 53.51 28.94 4.30
N ILE A 125 53.71 27.77 4.92
CA ILE A 125 54.73 27.57 5.95
C ILE A 125 56.14 27.62 5.35
N ALA A 126 56.38 26.93 4.24
CA ALA A 126 57.69 26.90 3.58
C ALA A 126 58.17 28.33 3.25
N LEU A 127 57.29 29.16 2.68
CA LEU A 127 57.59 30.57 2.39
C LEU A 127 57.83 31.43 3.64
N ARG A 128 57.21 31.08 4.79
CA ARG A 128 57.49 31.76 6.06
C ARG A 128 58.88 31.41 6.59
N LEU A 129 59.25 30.13 6.50
CA LEU A 129 60.56 29.65 6.94
C LEU A 129 61.70 30.20 6.08
N GLU A 130 61.54 30.19 4.76
CA GLU A 130 62.53 30.76 3.84
C GLU A 130 62.78 32.25 4.12
N ARG A 131 61.73 33.00 4.45
CA ARG A 131 61.84 34.42 4.83
C ARG A 131 62.51 34.63 6.16
N ALA A 132 62.20 33.80 7.16
CA ALA A 132 62.89 33.85 8.45
C ALA A 132 64.39 33.59 8.26
N ALA A 133 64.74 32.59 7.45
CA ALA A 133 66.12 32.27 7.10
C ALA A 133 66.81 33.43 6.35
N SER A 134 66.13 34.05 5.38
CA SER A 134 66.68 35.16 4.57
C SER A 134 66.91 36.44 5.39
N ARG A 135 66.06 36.70 6.40
CA ARG A 135 66.25 37.83 7.33
C ARG A 135 67.46 37.61 8.22
N LEU A 136 67.68 36.39 8.68
CA LEU A 136 68.85 36.04 9.49
C LEU A 136 70.14 36.22 8.67
N THR A 137 70.18 35.74 7.42
CA THR A 137 71.37 35.89 6.57
C THR A 137 71.65 37.35 6.18
N ALA A 138 70.63 38.14 5.88
CA ALA A 138 70.80 39.57 5.55
C ALA A 138 71.23 40.42 6.76
N GLY A 139 70.77 40.08 7.97
CA GLY A 139 71.19 40.73 9.21
C GLY A 139 72.67 40.50 9.52
N ILE A 140 73.18 39.28 9.27
CA ILE A 140 74.59 38.93 9.48
C ILE A 140 75.51 39.72 8.53
N ALA A 141 75.08 40.00 7.30
CA ALA A 141 75.90 40.71 6.30
C ALA A 141 76.07 42.22 6.56
N ARG A 142 75.24 42.86 7.38
CA ARG A 142 75.26 44.32 7.63
C ARG A 142 76.07 44.77 8.85
N GLY A 143 76.82 43.85 9.48
CA GLY A 143 77.92 44.10 10.42
C GLY A 143 77.86 45.42 11.21
N GLY A 144 77.24 45.39 12.38
CA GLY A 144 77.30 46.48 13.36
C GLY A 144 77.02 45.92 14.76
N ASP A 145 77.71 46.43 15.78
CA ASP A 145 77.70 45.90 17.15
C ASP A 145 76.32 45.81 17.83
N ASP A 146 75.27 46.41 17.25
CA ASP A 146 73.87 46.24 17.63
C ASP A 146 73.28 44.85 17.29
N ILE A 147 73.96 44.06 16.45
CA ILE A 147 73.57 42.68 16.13
C ILE A 147 73.58 41.80 17.39
N GLY A 148 74.48 42.05 18.35
CA GLY A 148 74.53 41.28 19.59
C GLY A 148 73.27 41.47 20.45
N ALA A 149 72.75 42.71 20.53
CA ALA A 149 71.55 43.02 21.29
C ALA A 149 70.28 42.57 20.56
N ALA A 150 70.18 42.83 19.25
CA ALA A 150 69.05 42.40 18.43
C ALA A 150 68.98 40.86 18.30
N ALA A 151 70.11 40.18 18.17
CA ALA A 151 70.17 38.72 18.16
C ALA A 151 69.80 38.14 19.53
N ARG A 152 70.23 38.75 20.65
CA ARG A 152 69.77 38.31 21.98
C ARG A 152 68.26 38.48 22.13
N HIS A 153 67.70 39.61 21.71
CA HIS A 153 66.25 39.84 21.74
C HIS A 153 65.47 38.86 20.85
N GLN A 154 65.98 38.58 19.64
CA GLN A 154 65.38 37.57 18.74
C GLN A 154 65.55 36.16 19.26
N VAL A 155 66.68 35.81 19.88
CA VAL A 155 66.89 34.50 20.50
C VAL A 155 65.98 34.33 21.70
N THR A 156 65.79 35.34 22.55
CA THR A 156 64.80 35.27 23.64
C THR A 156 63.37 35.22 23.12
N ALA A 157 63.01 35.99 22.08
CA ALA A 157 61.68 35.93 21.48
C ALA A 157 61.41 34.58 20.80
N LEU A 158 62.42 34.01 20.13
CA LEU A 158 62.35 32.67 19.55
C LEU A 158 62.28 31.61 20.64
N ASN A 159 63.02 31.76 21.74
CA ASN A 159 62.96 30.85 22.88
C ASN A 159 61.57 30.89 23.54
N ASP A 160 60.99 32.08 23.73
CA ASP A 160 59.62 32.23 24.23
C ASP A 160 58.58 31.65 23.25
N GLU A 161 58.80 31.76 21.95
CA GLU A 161 57.93 31.18 20.93
C GLU A 161 58.07 29.65 20.87
N ILE A 162 59.27 29.12 21.03
CA ILE A 162 59.55 27.69 21.16
C ILE A 162 58.91 27.16 22.44
N ASP A 163 59.05 27.84 23.58
CA ASP A 163 58.43 27.43 24.84
C ASP A 163 56.90 27.45 24.76
N ARG A 164 56.31 28.45 24.08
CA ARG A 164 54.87 28.46 23.77
C ARG A 164 54.48 27.35 22.80
N ALA A 165 55.30 27.05 21.80
CA ALA A 165 55.04 25.96 20.86
C ALA A 165 55.14 24.59 21.55
N LEU A 166 56.10 24.40 22.45
CA LEU A 166 56.27 23.21 23.28
C LEU A 166 55.12 23.07 24.29
N ALA A 167 54.65 24.16 24.89
CA ALA A 167 53.47 24.15 25.75
C ALA A 167 52.21 23.73 24.96
N ARG A 168 52.02 24.27 23.75
CA ARG A 168 50.93 23.85 22.85
C ARG A 168 51.07 22.40 22.39
N LEU A 169 52.31 21.92 22.16
CA LEU A 169 52.58 20.54 21.82
C LEU A 169 52.25 19.61 22.99
N ALA A 170 52.60 19.99 24.22
CA ALA A 170 52.27 19.25 25.43
C ALA A 170 50.75 19.21 25.68
N ASP A 171 50.04 20.31 25.43
CA ASP A 171 48.58 20.33 25.50
C ASP A 171 47.94 19.50 24.39
N ALA A 172 48.49 19.54 23.17
CA ALA A 172 48.06 18.66 22.08
C ALA A 172 48.33 17.19 22.41
N GLU A 173 49.47 16.87 23.03
CA GLU A 173 49.79 15.51 23.47
C GLU A 173 48.81 15.03 24.55
N ARG A 174 48.47 15.88 25.53
CA ARG A 174 47.44 15.56 26.53
C ARG A 174 46.09 15.29 25.88
N LEU A 175 45.71 16.11 24.89
CA LEU A 175 44.47 15.92 24.15
C LEU A 175 44.49 14.61 23.34
N ILE A 176 45.62 14.28 22.71
CA ILE A 176 45.79 13.00 22.01
C ILE A 176 45.72 11.83 23.00
N ARG A 177 46.40 11.89 24.15
CA ARG A 177 46.33 10.84 25.18
C ARG A 177 44.90 10.69 25.71
N HIS A 178 44.18 11.79 25.90
CA HIS A 178 42.78 11.75 26.31
C HIS A 178 41.88 11.14 25.23
N GLN A 179 42.11 11.48 23.96
CA GLN A 179 41.39 10.88 22.84
C GLN A 179 41.71 9.39 22.68
N VAL A 180 42.96 8.97 22.85
CA VAL A 180 43.35 7.55 22.83
C VAL A 180 42.68 6.80 23.97
N ALA A 181 42.69 7.33 25.19
CA ALA A 181 41.97 6.71 26.31
C ALA A 181 40.45 6.66 26.09
N ALA A 182 39.86 7.66 25.44
CA ALA A 182 38.45 7.64 25.04
C ALA A 182 38.17 6.61 23.95
N ILE A 183 39.09 6.43 22.98
CA ILE A 183 39.00 5.40 21.95
C ILE A 183 39.14 4.00 22.55
N ASP A 184 40.06 3.79 23.49
CA ASP A 184 40.24 2.50 24.16
C ASP A 184 39.01 2.14 25.00
N ASN A 185 38.45 3.12 25.74
CA ASN A 185 37.18 2.93 26.46
C ASN A 185 36.00 2.66 25.52
N ALA A 186 35.93 3.34 24.37
CA ALA A 186 34.93 3.08 23.35
C ALA A 186 35.13 1.69 22.72
N GLY A 187 36.37 1.26 22.49
CA GLY A 187 36.72 -0.08 21.99
C GLY A 187 36.28 -1.17 22.96
N ALA A 188 36.57 -1.02 24.25
CA ALA A 188 36.11 -1.95 25.28
C ALA A 188 34.58 -2.00 25.40
N ALA A 189 33.88 -0.86 25.22
CA ALA A 189 32.43 -0.82 25.17
C ALA A 189 31.85 -1.51 23.92
N ILE A 190 32.52 -1.35 22.77
CA ILE A 190 32.15 -2.04 21.52
C ILE A 190 32.38 -3.54 21.64
N GLU A 191 33.49 -3.99 22.24
CA GLU A 191 33.78 -5.42 22.42
C GLU A 191 32.77 -6.08 23.36
N LYS A 192 32.43 -5.43 24.48
CA LYS A 192 31.35 -5.89 25.38
C LYS A 192 29.98 -5.89 24.68
N GLY A 193 29.68 -4.85 23.89
CA GLY A 193 28.45 -4.76 23.11
C GLY A 193 28.38 -5.80 21.99
N ALA A 194 29.50 -6.14 21.36
CA ALA A 194 29.60 -7.15 20.31
C ALA A 194 29.40 -8.56 20.88
N ALA A 195 29.99 -8.88 22.04
CA ALA A 195 29.76 -10.16 22.71
C ALA A 195 28.31 -10.32 23.20
N ALA A 196 27.70 -9.25 23.73
CA ALA A 196 26.28 -9.26 24.09
C ALA A 196 25.39 -9.36 22.83
N GLY A 197 25.79 -8.72 21.73
CA GLY A 197 25.08 -8.78 20.45
C GLY A 197 25.12 -10.16 19.80
N THR A 198 26.25 -10.86 19.85
CA THR A 198 26.36 -12.24 19.32
C THR A 198 25.54 -13.23 20.14
N GLN A 199 25.50 -13.07 21.47
CA GLN A 199 24.65 -13.87 22.35
C GLN A 199 23.16 -13.62 22.06
N LYS A 200 22.76 -12.37 21.92
CA LYS A 200 21.38 -12.01 21.55
C LYS A 200 21.01 -12.54 20.16
N LEU A 201 21.93 -12.48 19.19
CA LEU A 201 21.72 -13.07 17.86
C LEU A 201 21.59 -14.60 17.91
N SER A 202 22.31 -15.30 18.80
CA SER A 202 22.12 -16.73 18.98
C SER A 202 20.77 -17.06 19.62
N GLU A 203 20.34 -16.28 20.61
CA GLU A 203 19.01 -16.42 21.24
C GLU A 203 17.88 -16.11 20.22
N GLU A 204 18.02 -15.06 19.42
CA GLU A 204 17.07 -14.73 18.34
C GLU A 204 17.06 -15.81 17.27
N ARG A 205 18.21 -16.40 16.92
CA ARG A 205 18.28 -17.51 15.96
C ARG A 205 17.60 -18.77 16.49
N GLU A 206 17.78 -19.08 17.78
CA GLU A 206 17.10 -20.21 18.43
C GLU A 206 15.59 -19.97 18.50
N ALA A 207 15.16 -18.76 18.83
CA ALA A 207 13.75 -18.36 18.80
C ALA A 207 13.14 -18.46 17.39
N LEU A 208 13.89 -18.09 16.34
CA LEU A 208 13.45 -18.23 14.95
C LEU A 208 13.36 -19.70 14.51
N LEU A 209 14.27 -20.56 14.96
CA LEU A 209 14.19 -22.00 14.70
C LEU A 209 12.98 -22.62 15.39
N ALA A 210 12.73 -22.28 16.66
CA ALA A 210 11.55 -22.73 17.39
C ALA A 210 10.24 -22.24 16.72
N LEU A 211 10.20 -20.99 16.27
CA LEU A 211 9.06 -20.45 15.52
C LEU A 211 8.86 -21.17 14.18
N ALA A 212 9.94 -21.49 13.47
CA ALA A 212 9.85 -22.23 12.21
C ALA A 212 9.32 -23.66 12.43
N GLU A 213 9.73 -24.32 13.51
CA GLU A 213 9.23 -25.64 13.89
C GLU A 213 7.74 -25.60 14.26
N ASP A 214 7.30 -24.59 15.02
CA ASP A 214 5.88 -24.36 15.35
C ASP A 214 5.04 -24.04 14.11
N MET A 215 5.56 -23.20 13.19
CA MET A 215 4.90 -22.93 11.91
C MET A 215 4.78 -24.18 11.05
N ASN A 216 5.79 -25.05 11.06
CA ASN A 216 5.74 -26.30 10.29
C ASN A 216 4.71 -27.27 10.89
N ALA A 217 4.69 -27.42 12.22
CA ALA A 217 3.68 -28.21 12.92
C ALA A 217 2.25 -27.69 12.68
N THR A 218 2.08 -26.36 12.65
CA THR A 218 0.79 -25.73 12.32
C THR A 218 0.40 -25.96 10.86
N ALA A 219 1.36 -25.91 9.93
CA ALA A 219 1.12 -26.17 8.52
C ALA A 219 0.67 -27.62 8.29
N ASP A 220 1.28 -28.59 8.98
CA ASP A 220 0.89 -30.00 8.91
C ASP A 220 -0.54 -30.20 9.45
N GLN A 221 -0.90 -29.57 10.57
CA GLN A 221 -2.27 -29.61 11.11
C GLN A 221 -3.29 -28.97 10.17
N VAL A 222 -2.91 -27.89 9.46
CA VAL A 222 -3.78 -27.25 8.46
C VAL A 222 -3.93 -28.15 7.24
N ALA A 223 -2.86 -28.79 6.77
CA ALA A 223 -2.92 -29.74 5.66
C ALA A 223 -3.82 -30.94 6.00
N GLU A 224 -3.73 -31.47 7.21
CA GLU A 224 -4.62 -32.54 7.71
C GLU A 224 -6.08 -32.11 7.72
N LYS A 225 -6.39 -30.92 8.27
CA LYS A 225 -7.76 -30.37 8.26
C LYS A 225 -8.28 -30.07 6.86
N ILE A 226 -7.42 -29.64 5.94
CA ILE A 226 -7.81 -29.43 4.53
C ILE A 226 -8.10 -30.77 3.87
N ALA A 227 -7.28 -31.81 4.10
CA ALA A 227 -7.51 -33.14 3.56
C ALA A 227 -8.84 -33.72 4.08
N GLU A 228 -9.09 -33.62 5.39
CA GLU A 228 -10.35 -34.04 6.02
C GLU A 228 -11.56 -33.29 5.44
N LYS A 229 -11.46 -31.95 5.32
CA LYS A 229 -12.55 -31.13 4.76
C LYS A 229 -12.78 -31.41 3.28
N THR A 230 -11.72 -31.67 2.51
CA THR A 230 -11.82 -31.99 1.08
C THR A 230 -12.45 -33.37 0.90
N GLN A 231 -12.10 -34.34 1.75
CA GLN A 231 -12.75 -35.65 1.77
C GLN A 231 -14.23 -35.53 2.10
N ALA A 232 -14.58 -34.80 3.17
CA ALA A 232 -15.98 -34.55 3.54
C ALA A 232 -16.77 -33.82 2.44
N ALA A 233 -16.14 -32.87 1.74
CA ALA A 233 -16.74 -32.17 0.61
C ALA A 233 -16.97 -33.11 -0.60
N ASN A 234 -16.00 -33.97 -0.91
CA ASN A 234 -16.15 -34.97 -1.97
C ASN A 234 -17.27 -35.98 -1.64
N GLU A 235 -17.36 -36.44 -0.40
CA GLU A 235 -18.44 -37.30 0.08
C GLU A 235 -19.81 -36.60 -0.06
N ALA A 236 -19.91 -35.33 0.36
CA ALA A 236 -21.13 -34.53 0.20
C ALA A 236 -21.51 -34.30 -1.27
N GLN A 237 -20.53 -34.04 -2.14
CA GLN A 237 -20.75 -33.87 -3.57
C GLN A 237 -21.23 -35.18 -4.22
N SER A 238 -20.64 -36.32 -3.85
CA SER A 238 -21.08 -37.62 -4.34
C SER A 238 -22.52 -37.93 -3.91
N ALA A 239 -22.90 -37.61 -2.67
CA ALA A 239 -24.27 -37.76 -2.18
C ALA A 239 -25.25 -36.85 -2.92
N SER A 240 -24.88 -35.60 -3.19
CA SER A 240 -25.67 -34.66 -3.99
C SER A 240 -25.87 -35.17 -5.43
N SER A 241 -24.81 -35.64 -6.10
CA SER A 241 -24.94 -36.20 -7.46
C SER A 241 -25.84 -37.43 -7.52
N ALA A 242 -25.84 -38.28 -6.48
CA ALA A 242 -26.74 -39.42 -6.39
C ALA A 242 -28.22 -38.99 -6.22
N GLN A 243 -28.48 -37.91 -5.48
CA GLN A 243 -29.82 -37.32 -5.36
C GLN A 243 -30.29 -36.72 -6.68
N TRP A 244 -29.42 -36.01 -7.41
CA TRP A 244 -29.75 -35.46 -8.73
C TRP A 244 -30.10 -36.55 -9.74
N GLN A 245 -29.32 -37.64 -9.80
CA GLN A 245 -29.63 -38.77 -10.67
C GLN A 245 -30.95 -39.46 -10.28
N ALA A 246 -31.30 -39.50 -8.99
CA ALA A 246 -32.59 -40.03 -8.55
C ALA A 246 -33.75 -39.13 -9.00
N GLN A 247 -33.60 -37.80 -8.89
CA GLN A 247 -34.59 -36.83 -9.36
C GLN A 247 -34.74 -36.83 -10.89
N GLU A 248 -33.64 -36.95 -11.63
CA GLU A 248 -33.67 -37.05 -13.09
C GLU A 248 -34.46 -38.28 -13.55
N ARG A 249 -34.24 -39.43 -12.91
CA ARG A 249 -35.03 -40.65 -13.16
C ARG A 249 -36.51 -40.48 -12.82
N GLU A 250 -36.83 -39.72 -11.78
CA GLU A 250 -38.21 -39.43 -11.41
C GLU A 250 -38.88 -38.50 -12.44
N LEU A 251 -38.18 -37.45 -12.89
CA LEU A 251 -38.66 -36.56 -13.95
C LEU A 251 -38.86 -37.31 -15.27
N ASP A 252 -37.94 -38.19 -15.66
CA ASP A 252 -38.09 -39.05 -16.83
C ASP A 252 -39.33 -39.95 -16.72
N GLN A 253 -39.63 -40.47 -15.52
CA GLN A 253 -40.85 -41.23 -15.29
C GLN A 253 -42.10 -40.37 -15.39
N GLN A 254 -42.06 -39.12 -14.90
CA GLN A 254 -43.17 -38.17 -15.03
C GLN A 254 -43.41 -37.78 -16.50
N ILE A 255 -42.34 -37.54 -17.27
CA ILE A 255 -42.42 -37.25 -18.71
C ILE A 255 -43.06 -38.44 -19.44
N LYS A 256 -42.59 -39.68 -19.19
CA LYS A 256 -43.20 -40.88 -19.79
C LYS A 256 -44.68 -41.05 -19.42
N ARG A 257 -45.07 -40.70 -18.19
CA ARG A 257 -46.49 -40.70 -17.79
C ARG A 257 -47.29 -39.64 -18.53
N LEU A 258 -46.73 -38.43 -18.69
CA LEU A 258 -47.38 -37.36 -19.45
C LEU A 258 -47.52 -37.72 -20.94
N GLU A 259 -46.52 -38.37 -21.54
CA GLU A 259 -46.59 -38.89 -22.90
C GLU A 259 -47.65 -40.00 -23.04
N ALA A 260 -47.75 -40.91 -22.07
CA ALA A 260 -48.79 -41.93 -22.05
C ALA A 260 -50.20 -41.30 -21.91
N ILE A 261 -50.34 -40.29 -21.05
CA ILE A 261 -51.62 -39.58 -20.88
C ILE A 261 -51.96 -38.78 -22.13
N SER A 262 -50.99 -38.11 -22.76
CA SER A 262 -51.24 -37.31 -23.96
C SER A 262 -51.61 -38.17 -25.17
N THR A 263 -50.96 -39.32 -25.35
CA THR A 263 -51.32 -40.30 -26.40
C THR A 263 -52.71 -40.90 -26.15
N GLU A 264 -53.04 -41.23 -24.91
CA GLU A 264 -54.39 -41.69 -24.54
C GLU A 264 -55.45 -40.60 -24.77
N SER A 265 -55.14 -39.34 -24.41
CA SER A 265 -56.03 -38.20 -24.63
C SER A 265 -56.28 -37.96 -26.12
N TYR A 266 -55.23 -38.04 -26.94
CA TYR A 266 -55.32 -37.91 -28.39
C TYR A 266 -56.22 -39.00 -28.99
N ALA A 267 -56.02 -40.26 -28.60
CA ALA A 267 -56.86 -41.37 -29.05
C ALA A 267 -58.34 -41.19 -28.65
N ARG A 268 -58.62 -40.62 -27.47
CA ARG A 268 -59.98 -40.28 -27.03
C ARG A 268 -60.60 -39.15 -27.84
N PHE A 269 -59.81 -38.14 -28.23
CA PHE A 269 -60.29 -37.05 -29.10
C PHE A 269 -60.55 -37.53 -30.53
N GLU A 270 -59.73 -38.43 -31.04
CA GLU A 270 -59.94 -39.07 -32.35
C GLU A 270 -61.22 -39.91 -32.34
N ALA A 271 -61.42 -40.74 -31.32
CA ALA A 271 -62.67 -41.50 -31.15
C ALA A 271 -63.91 -40.59 -30.99
N LEU A 272 -63.77 -39.44 -30.33
CA LEU A 272 -64.85 -38.45 -30.23
C LEU A 272 -65.15 -37.80 -31.59
N ALA A 273 -64.11 -37.49 -32.38
CA ALA A 273 -64.25 -36.92 -33.70
C ALA A 273 -64.97 -37.89 -34.65
N ASP A 274 -64.57 -39.16 -34.64
CA ASP A 274 -65.23 -40.23 -35.40
C ASP A 274 -66.70 -40.37 -35.01
N ALA A 275 -66.99 -40.37 -33.70
CA ALA A 275 -68.37 -40.44 -33.21
C ALA A 275 -69.21 -39.23 -33.63
N MET A 276 -68.63 -38.02 -33.68
CA MET A 276 -69.32 -36.83 -34.18
C MET A 276 -69.55 -36.88 -35.70
N GLU A 277 -68.63 -37.44 -36.47
CA GLU A 277 -68.78 -37.62 -37.90
C GLU A 277 -69.85 -38.67 -38.22
N GLU A 278 -69.86 -39.79 -37.50
CA GLU A 278 -70.92 -40.80 -37.58
C GLU A 278 -72.27 -40.21 -37.18
N GLN A 279 -72.32 -39.42 -36.11
CA GLN A 279 -73.55 -38.73 -35.69
C GLN A 279 -74.05 -37.77 -36.78
N ARG A 280 -73.17 -36.98 -37.41
CA ARG A 280 -73.55 -36.11 -38.54
C ARG A 280 -74.07 -36.90 -39.74
N ALA A 281 -73.49 -38.06 -40.03
CA ALA A 281 -73.97 -38.94 -41.09
C ALA A 281 -75.36 -39.51 -40.76
N THR A 282 -75.60 -39.90 -39.50
CA THR A 282 -76.93 -40.36 -39.05
C THR A 282 -77.97 -39.24 -39.04
N ASP A 283 -77.60 -38.03 -38.64
CA ASP A 283 -78.47 -36.85 -38.66
C ASP A 283 -78.80 -36.43 -40.11
N ALA A 284 -77.83 -36.52 -41.03
CA ALA A 284 -78.06 -36.26 -42.45
C ALA A 284 -79.00 -37.30 -43.09
N ALA A 285 -78.87 -38.58 -42.71
CA ALA A 285 -79.78 -39.64 -43.12
C ALA A 285 -81.19 -39.45 -42.52
N ALA A 286 -81.29 -39.06 -41.24
CA ALA A 286 -82.55 -38.80 -40.56
C ALA A 286 -83.30 -37.57 -41.12
N GLN A 287 -82.57 -36.53 -41.55
CA GLN A 287 -83.15 -35.37 -42.25
C GLN A 287 -83.78 -35.73 -43.61
N GLN A 288 -83.40 -36.86 -44.20
CA GLN A 288 -83.92 -37.34 -45.48
C GLN A 288 -85.22 -38.14 -45.33
N GLU A 289 -85.59 -38.60 -44.12
CA GLU A 289 -86.66 -39.59 -43.92
C GLU A 289 -87.85 -39.18 -43.03
N GLY A 290 -87.94 -37.97 -42.44
CA GLY A 290 -89.11 -37.69 -41.58
C GLY A 290 -89.40 -36.26 -41.13
N ARG A 291 -90.03 -35.45 -41.99
CA ARG A 291 -90.50 -34.08 -41.66
C ARG A 291 -91.79 -34.00 -40.81
N ALA A 292 -91.94 -34.81 -39.77
CA ALA A 292 -93.04 -34.61 -38.80
C ALA A 292 -92.77 -35.09 -37.37
N ALA A 293 -91.78 -35.95 -37.13
CA ALA A 293 -91.43 -36.45 -35.78
C ALA A 293 -90.14 -35.84 -35.20
N GLU A 294 -89.54 -34.89 -35.91
CA GLU A 294 -88.16 -34.45 -35.71
C GLU A 294 -88.00 -33.33 -34.66
N THR A 295 -89.05 -32.55 -34.38
CA THR A 295 -88.98 -31.45 -33.41
C THR A 295 -88.90 -31.96 -31.96
N GLU A 296 -89.59 -33.06 -31.64
CA GLU A 296 -89.62 -33.62 -30.28
C GLU A 296 -88.31 -34.34 -29.93
N ARG A 297 -87.68 -35.03 -30.90
CA ARG A 297 -86.35 -35.64 -30.72
C ARG A 297 -85.24 -34.59 -30.64
N ARG A 298 -85.34 -33.49 -31.39
CA ARG A 298 -84.39 -32.37 -31.31
C ARG A 298 -84.41 -31.70 -29.93
N HIS A 299 -85.57 -31.56 -29.30
CA HIS A 299 -85.65 -31.04 -27.94
C HIS A 299 -84.99 -31.99 -26.91
N ALA A 300 -85.21 -33.30 -27.02
CA ALA A 300 -84.56 -34.27 -26.13
C ALA A 300 -83.03 -34.31 -26.29
N VAL A 301 -82.52 -34.15 -27.52
CA VAL A 301 -81.07 -34.07 -27.77
C VAL A 301 -80.50 -32.75 -27.23
N VAL A 302 -81.17 -31.62 -27.44
CA VAL A 302 -80.73 -30.33 -26.90
C VAL A 302 -80.68 -30.33 -25.37
N GLU A 303 -81.67 -30.91 -24.69
CA GLU A 303 -81.63 -31.08 -23.23
C GLU A 303 -80.44 -31.93 -22.78
N SER A 304 -80.15 -33.04 -23.47
CA SER A 304 -78.95 -33.85 -23.17
C SER A 304 -77.63 -33.09 -23.39
N HIS A 305 -77.59 -32.15 -24.34
CA HIS A 305 -76.41 -31.31 -24.57
C HIS A 305 -76.26 -30.22 -23.52
N VAL A 306 -77.37 -29.65 -23.02
CA VAL A 306 -77.34 -28.68 -21.91
C VAL A 306 -76.81 -29.35 -20.65
N ASP A 307 -77.22 -30.59 -20.35
CA ASP A 307 -76.72 -31.35 -19.21
C ASP A 307 -75.22 -31.68 -19.33
N LYS A 308 -74.76 -32.05 -20.53
CA LYS A 308 -73.32 -32.30 -20.78
C LYS A 308 -72.47 -31.04 -20.66
N ILE A 309 -72.99 -29.88 -21.10
CA ILE A 309 -72.29 -28.59 -20.96
C ILE A 309 -72.26 -28.16 -19.49
N ALA A 310 -73.35 -28.35 -18.74
CA ALA A 310 -73.39 -28.09 -17.31
C ALA A 310 -72.41 -28.98 -16.52
N ALA A 311 -72.31 -30.27 -16.89
CA ALA A 311 -71.33 -31.20 -16.34
C ALA A 311 -69.88 -30.81 -16.67
N ALA A 312 -69.62 -30.38 -17.91
CA ALA A 312 -68.30 -29.90 -18.31
C ALA A 312 -67.90 -28.61 -17.57
N GLN A 313 -68.84 -27.68 -17.35
CA GLN A 313 -68.58 -26.45 -16.59
C GLN A 313 -68.31 -26.72 -15.10
N THR A 314 -68.96 -27.73 -14.52
CA THR A 314 -68.67 -28.15 -13.13
C THR A 314 -67.30 -28.81 -13.02
N ALA A 315 -66.95 -29.70 -13.95
CA ALA A 315 -65.62 -30.29 -14.01
C ALA A 315 -64.51 -29.24 -14.19
N LEU A 316 -64.74 -28.20 -15.00
CA LEU A 316 -63.77 -27.12 -15.22
C LEU A 316 -63.59 -26.25 -13.97
N LYS A 317 -64.67 -25.97 -13.23
CA LYS A 317 -64.61 -25.27 -11.94
C LYS A 317 -63.85 -26.08 -10.89
N GLU A 318 -64.06 -27.39 -10.85
CA GLU A 318 -63.35 -28.29 -9.94
C GLU A 318 -61.86 -28.33 -10.27
N GLN A 319 -61.49 -28.41 -11.55
CA GLN A 319 -60.09 -28.32 -11.99
C GLN A 319 -59.45 -26.96 -11.66
N SER A 320 -60.19 -25.85 -11.83
CA SER A 320 -59.73 -24.51 -11.45
C SER A 320 -59.48 -24.42 -9.94
N SER A 321 -60.39 -24.95 -9.11
CA SER A 321 -60.21 -24.96 -7.66
C SER A 321 -58.99 -25.77 -7.21
N ARG A 322 -58.72 -26.89 -7.91
CA ARG A 322 -57.55 -27.73 -7.65
C ARG A 322 -56.23 -27.06 -8.04
N LEU A 323 -56.23 -26.26 -9.11
CA LEU A 323 -55.07 -25.45 -9.49
C LEU A 323 -54.81 -24.31 -8.51
N GLU A 324 -55.86 -23.64 -8.03
CA GLU A 324 -55.72 -22.62 -6.97
C GLU A 324 -55.14 -23.22 -5.68
N GLU A 325 -55.58 -24.43 -5.30
CA GLU A 325 -55.04 -25.14 -4.14
C GLU A 325 -53.54 -25.49 -4.31
N LEU A 326 -53.14 -25.98 -5.48
CA LEU A 326 -51.73 -26.27 -5.79
C LEU A 326 -50.85 -25.01 -5.77
N ILE A 327 -51.35 -23.88 -6.29
CA ILE A 327 -50.62 -22.60 -6.28
C ILE A 327 -50.47 -22.08 -4.84
N ALA A 328 -51.54 -22.18 -4.04
CA ALA A 328 -51.48 -21.82 -2.62
C ALA A 328 -50.47 -22.68 -1.85
N GLU A 329 -50.42 -23.99 -2.14
CA GLU A 329 -49.45 -24.91 -1.53
C GLU A 329 -48.01 -24.60 -1.96
N GLN A 330 -47.77 -24.31 -3.24
CA GLN A 330 -46.46 -23.89 -3.73
C GLN A 330 -45.98 -22.59 -3.07
N ARG A 331 -46.88 -21.62 -2.89
CA ARG A 331 -46.56 -20.35 -2.21
C ARG A 331 -46.20 -20.57 -0.75
N ALA A 332 -46.98 -21.39 -0.02
CA ALA A 332 -46.69 -21.76 1.36
C ALA A 332 -45.37 -22.57 1.50
N ARG A 333 -44.94 -23.28 0.46
CA ARG A 333 -43.65 -23.98 0.43
C ARG A 333 -42.49 -23.02 0.19
N ALA A 334 -42.66 -22.05 -0.71
CA ALA A 334 -41.68 -21.00 -0.97
C ALA A 334 -41.44 -20.12 0.27
N ASP A 335 -42.51 -19.73 0.99
CA ASP A 335 -42.40 -18.93 2.21
C ASP A 335 -41.67 -19.68 3.33
N ARG A 336 -41.90 -20.99 3.46
CA ARG A 336 -41.16 -21.85 4.40
C ARG A 336 -39.67 -21.95 4.06
N LEU A 337 -39.32 -22.03 2.77
CA LEU A 337 -37.93 -22.01 2.33
C LEU A 337 -37.26 -20.66 2.61
N ALA A 338 -37.95 -19.55 2.32
CA ALA A 338 -37.45 -18.21 2.63
C ALA A 338 -37.15 -18.07 4.13
N ALA A 339 -38.08 -18.47 5.00
CA ALA A 339 -37.90 -18.43 6.45
C ALA A 339 -36.73 -19.31 6.94
N ALA A 340 -36.54 -20.50 6.35
CA ALA A 340 -35.43 -21.37 6.69
C ALA A 340 -34.06 -20.77 6.30
N ILE A 341 -33.99 -20.07 5.16
CA ILE A 341 -32.78 -19.36 4.72
C ILE A 341 -32.48 -18.19 5.66
N SER A 342 -33.49 -17.41 6.05
CA SER A 342 -33.33 -16.32 7.03
C SER A 342 -32.79 -16.82 8.37
N ALA A 343 -33.35 -17.91 8.89
CA ALA A 343 -32.88 -18.52 10.14
C ALA A 343 -31.43 -19.05 10.04
N HIS A 344 -31.02 -19.53 8.87
CA HIS A 344 -29.63 -19.96 8.64
C HIS A 344 -28.66 -18.77 8.55
N ALA A 345 -29.08 -17.66 7.95
CA ALA A 345 -28.28 -16.42 7.88
C ALA A 345 -28.09 -15.80 9.26
N GLU A 346 -29.12 -15.84 10.12
CA GLU A 346 -29.06 -15.32 11.48
C GLU A 346 -28.12 -16.14 12.38
N ARG A 347 -28.14 -17.48 12.26
CA ARG A 347 -27.21 -18.38 12.97
C ARG A 347 -25.75 -18.20 12.57
N LEU A 348 -25.48 -17.79 11.34
CA LEU A 348 -24.12 -17.49 10.87
C LEU A 348 -23.63 -16.10 11.34
N GLY A 349 -24.55 -15.19 11.68
CA GLY A 349 -24.23 -13.88 12.24
C GLY A 349 -23.88 -13.88 13.74
N THR A 350 -24.32 -14.90 14.49
CA THR A 350 -24.16 -15.00 15.95
C THR A 350 -22.98 -15.87 16.40
N VAL A 351 -21.91 -15.96 15.60
CA VAL A 351 -20.67 -16.61 16.07
C VAL A 351 -19.97 -15.67 17.07
N ASP A 352 -20.24 -15.91 18.35
CA ASP A 352 -19.65 -15.26 19.52
C ASP A 352 -18.11 -15.28 19.44
N LEU A 353 -17.50 -14.09 19.27
CA LEU A 353 -16.10 -13.89 19.61
C LEU A 353 -15.97 -13.67 21.13
N PRO A 354 -14.96 -14.27 21.78
CA PRO A 354 -14.73 -14.08 23.21
C PRO A 354 -14.41 -12.62 23.55
N PRO A 355 -14.84 -12.12 24.72
CA PRO A 355 -14.66 -10.73 25.12
C PRO A 355 -13.17 -10.43 25.37
N SER A 356 -12.67 -9.41 24.66
CA SER A 356 -11.34 -8.85 24.87
C SER A 356 -11.32 -8.04 26.19
N PRO A 357 -10.30 -8.18 27.04
CA PRO A 357 -10.28 -7.56 28.37
C PRO A 357 -10.23 -6.03 28.29
N GLU A 358 -11.13 -5.40 29.03
CA GLU A 358 -11.20 -3.96 29.29
C GLU A 358 -9.90 -3.43 29.92
N THR A 359 -9.24 -2.51 29.24
CA THR A 359 -8.31 -1.55 29.87
C THR A 359 -8.99 -0.20 29.98
N THR A 360 -9.30 0.19 31.21
CA THR A 360 -9.77 1.51 31.63
C THR A 360 -8.74 2.61 31.33
N PRO A 361 -9.15 3.81 30.88
CA PRO A 361 -8.26 4.95 30.69
C PRO A 361 -8.16 5.78 31.97
N ASP A 362 -6.95 6.13 32.38
CA ASP A 362 -6.68 7.19 33.35
C ASP A 362 -6.08 8.42 32.65
N THR A 363 -6.17 9.53 33.35
CA THR A 363 -6.53 10.85 32.88
C THR A 363 -5.30 11.74 32.62
N ASP A 364 -5.52 12.85 31.90
CA ASP A 364 -4.70 14.07 31.84
C ASP A 364 -3.32 14.04 31.16
N GLN A 365 -3.31 14.51 29.91
CA GLN A 365 -2.35 15.53 29.50
C GLN A 365 -2.86 16.34 28.30
N GLY A 366 -3.07 17.63 28.53
CA GLY A 366 -3.51 18.60 27.53
C GLY A 366 -2.50 18.74 26.40
N TRP A 367 -2.95 18.46 25.17
CA TRP A 367 -2.20 18.78 23.97
C TRP A 367 -3.05 19.66 23.05
N ALA A 368 -2.83 20.97 23.13
CA ALA A 368 -3.36 21.94 22.19
C ALA A 368 -2.63 21.80 20.84
N PRO A 369 -3.33 21.68 19.70
CA PRO A 369 -2.67 21.56 18.41
C PRO A 369 -2.14 22.92 17.95
N ARG A 370 -0.82 23.10 17.99
CA ARG A 370 -0.15 24.11 17.16
C ARG A 370 -0.29 23.68 15.70
N ALA A 371 -1.30 24.23 15.03
CA ALA A 371 -1.48 24.17 13.59
C ALA A 371 -0.24 24.74 12.89
N LYS A 372 0.72 23.88 12.56
CA LYS A 372 1.70 24.15 11.52
C LYS A 372 0.96 24.02 10.19
N SER A 373 0.84 25.15 9.49
CA SER A 373 0.03 25.27 8.29
C SER A 373 0.51 24.29 7.21
N TRP A 374 -0.43 23.44 6.77
CA TRP A 374 -0.35 22.54 5.62
C TRP A 374 0.15 23.19 4.31
N LYS A 375 0.13 24.53 4.25
CA LYS A 375 0.62 25.36 3.16
C LYS A 375 2.14 25.24 2.95
N ALA A 376 2.91 24.92 3.99
CA ALA A 376 4.37 24.71 3.89
C ALA A 376 4.76 23.31 3.36
N ILE A 377 3.83 22.35 3.37
CA ILE A 377 4.05 20.98 2.87
C ILE A 377 3.56 20.86 1.42
N LEU A 378 2.50 21.59 1.04
CA LEU A 378 1.95 21.58 -0.32
C LEU A 378 2.80 22.32 -1.38
N THR A 379 3.68 23.23 -0.99
CA THR A 379 4.60 23.90 -1.93
C THR A 379 5.72 22.99 -2.44
N GLY A 380 5.96 21.84 -1.83
CA GLY A 380 6.95 20.84 -2.30
C GLY A 380 6.41 19.86 -3.35
N VAL A 381 5.10 19.63 -3.42
CA VAL A 381 4.49 18.61 -4.29
C VAL A 381 3.91 19.21 -5.57
N LYS A 382 3.61 20.52 -5.58
CA LYS A 382 2.97 21.19 -6.72
C LYS A 382 3.91 21.50 -7.89
N ALA A 383 5.23 21.30 -7.74
CA ALA A 383 6.21 21.50 -8.82
C ALA A 383 6.37 20.29 -9.76
N GLN A 384 5.64 19.20 -9.53
CA GLN A 384 5.81 17.94 -10.27
C GLN A 384 4.60 17.53 -11.12
N GLN A 385 3.60 18.41 -11.25
CA GLN A 385 2.33 18.08 -11.90
C GLN A 385 1.82 19.19 -12.82
N GLU A 386 2.70 19.69 -13.69
CA GLU A 386 2.31 20.40 -14.90
C GLU A 386 3.01 19.73 -16.09
N MET A 387 2.28 18.83 -16.77
CA MET A 387 2.53 18.47 -18.16
C MET A 387 1.26 18.78 -18.96
N PRO A 388 1.40 19.16 -20.24
CA PRO A 388 0.34 19.80 -21.01
C PRO A 388 -0.64 18.77 -21.55
N SER A 389 -1.92 19.13 -21.52
CA SER A 389 -3.00 18.46 -22.25
C SER A 389 -2.80 18.67 -23.76
N GLU A 390 -2.29 17.64 -24.44
CA GLU A 390 -2.19 17.59 -25.89
C GLU A 390 -3.47 16.97 -26.47
N SER A 391 -4.11 17.74 -27.34
CA SER A 391 -5.39 17.48 -28.01
C SER A 391 -5.27 16.32 -29.01
N LEU A 392 -6.06 15.26 -28.80
CA LEU A 392 -6.33 14.20 -29.77
C LEU A 392 -7.17 14.76 -30.94
N SER A 393 -6.56 14.98 -32.11
CA SER A 393 -7.28 15.16 -33.37
C SER A 393 -7.46 13.80 -34.07
N LEU A 394 -8.71 13.35 -34.20
CA LEU A 394 -9.06 12.23 -35.07
C LEU A 394 -8.94 12.63 -36.55
N PRO A 395 -8.45 11.74 -37.44
CA PRO A 395 -8.62 11.89 -38.88
C PRO A 395 -10.01 11.40 -39.33
N PRO A 396 -10.62 11.99 -40.37
CA PRO A 396 -11.91 11.56 -40.90
C PRO A 396 -11.77 10.42 -41.93
N PRO A 397 -12.74 9.49 -42.04
CA PRO A 397 -12.92 8.63 -43.21
C PRO A 397 -14.13 9.10 -44.06
N PRO A 398 -14.44 8.48 -45.22
CA PRO A 398 -13.60 8.15 -46.37
C PRO A 398 -14.26 8.63 -47.70
N SER A 399 -13.60 8.48 -48.85
CA SER A 399 -14.27 8.48 -50.18
C SER A 399 -13.48 7.75 -51.27
N ALA A 400 -14.03 6.61 -51.71
CA ALA A 400 -14.05 6.04 -53.09
C ALA A 400 -12.75 5.52 -53.76
N PRO A 401 -12.83 4.72 -54.86
CA PRO A 401 -13.85 3.75 -55.29
C PRO A 401 -13.27 2.37 -55.65
N LEU A 402 -14.17 1.40 -55.89
CA LEU A 402 -13.86 0.07 -56.44
C LEU A 402 -13.12 0.15 -57.79
N ALA A 403 -11.99 -0.56 -57.89
CA ALA A 403 -11.38 -0.97 -59.15
C ALA A 403 -11.29 -2.50 -59.18
N LEU A 404 -11.86 -3.09 -60.24
CA LEU A 404 -11.68 -4.48 -60.64
C LEU A 404 -10.25 -4.65 -61.16
N GLU A 405 -9.47 -5.55 -60.56
CA GLU A 405 -8.16 -5.93 -61.09
C GLU A 405 -7.99 -7.46 -61.02
N THR A 406 -8.18 -8.06 -62.20
CA THR A 406 -7.34 -9.07 -62.84
C THR A 406 -6.66 -10.13 -61.96
N GLU A 407 -7.10 -11.36 -62.17
CA GLU A 407 -6.52 -12.62 -61.67
C GLU A 407 -5.13 -12.86 -62.32
N GLU A 408 -4.05 -12.73 -61.54
CA GLU A 408 -2.67 -13.06 -61.92
C GLU A 408 -2.16 -14.21 -61.01
N PRO A 409 -1.48 -15.25 -61.55
CA PRO A 409 -1.19 -16.47 -60.80
C PRO A 409 -0.09 -16.32 -59.74
N ALA A 410 -0.28 -17.03 -58.64
CA ALA A 410 0.43 -16.94 -57.37
C ALA A 410 1.97 -17.00 -57.43
N PRO A 411 2.69 -16.04 -56.81
CA PRO A 411 4.09 -16.21 -56.42
C PRO A 411 4.23 -16.98 -55.09
N PRO A 412 5.37 -17.67 -54.87
CA PRO A 412 5.60 -18.54 -53.72
C PRO A 412 5.62 -17.76 -52.39
N ALA A 413 5.07 -18.40 -51.36
CA ALA A 413 4.83 -17.88 -50.02
C ALA A 413 5.97 -17.01 -49.46
N ALA A 414 5.68 -15.73 -49.27
CA ALA A 414 6.50 -14.85 -48.47
C ALA A 414 6.48 -15.32 -46.99
N PRO A 415 7.61 -15.24 -46.27
CA PRO A 415 7.66 -15.54 -44.84
C PRO A 415 6.67 -14.64 -44.10
N SER A 416 5.87 -15.25 -43.22
CA SER A 416 4.91 -14.53 -42.39
C SER A 416 5.59 -13.34 -41.71
N PRO A 417 4.99 -12.14 -41.72
CA PRO A 417 5.53 -11.01 -40.96
C PRO A 417 5.69 -11.43 -39.50
N PRO A 418 6.76 -11.00 -38.80
CA PRO A 418 6.95 -11.31 -37.40
C PRO A 418 5.68 -10.88 -36.65
N GLN A 419 5.06 -11.84 -35.95
CA GLN A 419 3.99 -11.52 -35.01
C GLN A 419 4.62 -10.63 -33.94
N ASP A 420 4.34 -9.32 -34.01
CA ASP A 420 4.63 -8.39 -32.92
C ASP A 420 3.78 -8.84 -31.73
N ASP A 421 4.39 -9.54 -30.77
CA ASP A 421 3.76 -9.92 -29.51
C ASP A 421 3.19 -8.67 -28.82
N PRO A 422 1.86 -8.48 -28.72
CA PRO A 422 1.26 -7.30 -28.08
C PRO A 422 1.39 -7.30 -26.55
N ALA A 423 2.12 -8.27 -25.98
CA ALA A 423 2.22 -8.50 -24.53
C ALA A 423 2.94 -7.44 -23.68
N PRO A 424 3.93 -6.65 -24.13
CA PRO A 424 4.73 -5.84 -23.20
C PRO A 424 3.97 -4.63 -22.64
N VAL A 425 2.94 -4.14 -23.33
CA VAL A 425 2.19 -2.94 -22.89
C VAL A 425 1.21 -3.27 -21.76
N ALA A 426 0.57 -4.44 -21.81
CA ALA A 426 -0.40 -4.86 -20.80
C ALA A 426 0.25 -5.11 -19.43
N ALA A 427 1.44 -5.71 -19.42
CA ALA A 427 2.19 -5.99 -18.19
C ALA A 427 2.62 -4.71 -17.46
N ASP A 428 3.13 -3.70 -18.19
CA ASP A 428 3.54 -2.42 -17.61
C ASP A 428 2.33 -1.62 -17.09
N LEU A 429 1.19 -1.66 -17.79
CA LEU A 429 -0.05 -1.06 -17.32
C LEU A 429 -0.55 -1.71 -16.01
N LEU A 430 -0.53 -3.04 -15.93
CA LEU A 430 -0.89 -3.80 -14.73
C LEU A 430 0.01 -3.45 -13.55
N GLU A 431 1.34 -3.40 -13.75
CA GLU A 431 2.28 -3.05 -12.70
C GLU A 431 2.05 -1.60 -12.20
N ARG A 432 1.80 -0.66 -13.11
CA ARG A 432 1.51 0.73 -12.75
C ARG A 432 0.19 0.88 -12.00
N CYS A 433 -0.85 0.12 -12.36
CA CYS A 433 -2.13 0.14 -11.64
C CYS A 433 -1.98 -0.46 -10.25
N LEU A 434 -1.24 -1.57 -10.14
CA LEU A 434 -0.93 -2.21 -8.86
C LEU A 434 -0.18 -1.27 -7.91
N LEU A 435 0.86 -0.59 -8.40
CA LEU A 435 1.63 0.39 -7.63
C LEU A 435 0.77 1.57 -7.17
N ARG A 436 -0.11 2.09 -8.04
CA ARG A 436 -1.04 3.17 -7.67
C ARG A 436 -2.03 2.72 -6.61
N ALA A 437 -2.59 1.51 -6.73
CA ALA A 437 -3.51 0.95 -5.75
C ALA A 437 -2.84 0.71 -4.39
N GLN A 438 -1.58 0.27 -4.37
CA GLN A 438 -0.80 0.08 -3.15
C GLN A 438 -0.45 1.41 -2.48
N ASN A 439 0.00 2.41 -3.25
CA ASN A 439 0.27 3.76 -2.73
C ASN A 439 -0.99 4.43 -2.16
N TYR A 440 -2.16 4.12 -2.72
CA TYR A 440 -3.43 4.57 -2.18
C TYR A 440 -3.68 4.03 -0.76
N SER A 441 -3.34 2.77 -0.47
CA SER A 441 -3.49 2.22 0.89
C SER A 441 -2.61 2.94 1.94
N LEU A 442 -1.39 3.35 1.57
CA LEU A 442 -0.53 4.19 2.41
C LEU A 442 -1.14 5.59 2.62
N ALA A 443 -1.64 6.21 1.55
CA ALA A 443 -2.27 7.52 1.63
C ALA A 443 -3.52 7.48 2.53
N LEU A 444 -4.33 6.43 2.38
CA LEU A 444 -5.53 6.18 3.18
C LEU A 444 -5.18 6.00 4.66
N GLN A 445 -4.19 5.15 4.98
CA GLN A 445 -3.69 4.95 6.34
C GLN A 445 -3.21 6.27 6.95
N THR A 446 -2.41 7.04 6.19
CA THR A 446 -1.84 8.32 6.66
C THR A 446 -2.92 9.35 6.95
N GLN A 447 -3.95 9.40 6.10
CA GLN A 447 -5.03 10.38 6.24
C GLN A 447 -5.99 10.03 7.38
N LEU A 448 -6.38 8.76 7.51
CA LEU A 448 -7.37 8.34 8.51
C LEU A 448 -6.79 8.20 9.92
N PHE A 449 -5.50 7.87 10.02
CA PHE A 449 -4.87 7.46 11.27
C PHE A 449 -3.54 8.14 11.59
N GLY A 450 -3.13 9.11 10.77
CA GLY A 450 -1.86 9.81 10.92
C GLY A 450 -0.67 9.04 10.34
N SER A 451 0.52 9.63 10.44
CA SER A 451 1.73 9.08 9.84
C SER A 451 2.06 7.68 10.37
N PRO A 452 2.25 6.67 9.51
CA PRO A 452 2.67 5.33 9.92
C PRO A 452 4.07 5.35 10.56
N SER A 453 4.41 4.27 11.28
CA SER A 453 5.73 4.15 11.90
C SER A 453 6.84 4.14 10.85
N LYS A 454 8.04 4.60 11.21
CA LYS A 454 9.19 4.60 10.30
C LYS A 454 9.57 3.20 9.83
N ASP A 455 9.34 2.19 10.66
CA ASP A 455 9.66 0.81 10.32
C ASP A 455 8.63 0.22 9.35
N ASP A 456 7.35 0.57 9.47
CA ASP A 456 6.33 0.19 8.48
C ASP A 456 6.61 0.81 7.11
N LEU A 457 7.02 2.09 7.09
CA LEU A 457 7.44 2.75 5.85
C LEU A 457 8.65 2.05 5.21
N ARG A 458 9.66 1.68 6.01
CA ARG A 458 10.83 0.93 5.50
C ARG A 458 10.44 -0.44 4.95
N ARG A 459 9.51 -1.15 5.60
CA ARG A 459 9.01 -2.45 5.12
C ARG A 459 8.25 -2.31 3.81
N PHE A 460 7.41 -1.28 3.70
CA PHE A 460 6.71 -0.95 2.47
C PHE A 460 7.69 -0.61 1.33
N GLU A 461 8.71 0.20 1.59
CA GLU A 461 9.78 0.53 0.63
C GLU A 461 10.61 -0.69 0.22
N LYS A 462 10.80 -1.66 1.13
CA LYS A 462 11.48 -2.95 0.87
C LYS A 462 10.63 -3.93 0.05
N GLY A 463 9.39 -3.59 -0.29
CA GLY A 463 8.54 -4.39 -1.16
C GLY A 463 7.40 -5.12 -0.44
N GLU A 464 7.16 -4.89 0.85
CA GLU A 464 5.94 -5.36 1.51
C GLU A 464 4.72 -4.49 1.11
N ARG A 465 4.39 -4.50 -0.18
CA ARG A 465 3.44 -3.53 -0.76
C ARG A 465 1.99 -3.69 -0.29
N HIS A 466 1.65 -4.81 0.36
CA HIS A 466 0.33 -5.05 0.95
C HIS A 466 0.24 -4.73 2.45
N LEU A 467 1.32 -4.23 3.06
CA LEU A 467 1.39 -3.99 4.51
C LEU A 467 0.25 -3.08 5.00
N PHE A 468 0.07 -1.93 4.36
CA PHE A 468 -0.94 -0.95 4.82
C PHE A 468 -2.37 -1.41 4.56
N ALA A 469 -2.63 -2.14 3.47
CA ALA A 469 -3.93 -2.77 3.25
C ALA A 469 -4.25 -3.81 4.34
N LYS A 470 -3.26 -4.64 4.73
CA LYS A 470 -3.40 -5.58 5.85
C LYS A 470 -3.67 -4.85 7.17
N MET A 471 -2.92 -3.79 7.46
CA MET A 471 -3.10 -2.99 8.68
C MET A 471 -4.47 -2.31 8.74
N LEU A 472 -5.00 -1.85 7.60
CA LEU A 472 -6.34 -1.26 7.54
C LEU A 472 -7.41 -2.33 7.78
N ASN A 473 -7.29 -3.51 7.18
CA ASN A 473 -8.27 -4.58 7.32
C ASN A 473 -8.24 -5.26 8.70
N ALA A 474 -7.10 -5.21 9.40
CA ALA A 474 -6.95 -5.69 10.77
C ALA A 474 -7.60 -4.78 11.81
N ARG A 475 -7.98 -3.54 11.45
CA ARG A 475 -8.68 -2.62 12.34
C ARG A 475 -10.17 -2.96 12.43
N ASP A 476 -10.83 -2.41 13.45
CA ASP A 476 -12.29 -2.47 13.54
C ASP A 476 -12.93 -1.89 12.27
N LYS A 477 -13.65 -2.76 11.54
CA LYS A 477 -14.33 -2.43 10.28
C LYS A 477 -15.35 -1.32 10.47
N THR A 478 -16.01 -1.24 11.62
CA THR A 478 -17.04 -0.24 11.91
C THR A 478 -16.42 1.14 12.02
N LEU A 479 -15.35 1.26 12.81
CA LEU A 479 -14.58 2.49 12.96
C LEU A 479 -13.94 2.92 11.64
N LEU A 480 -13.37 1.98 10.88
CA LEU A 480 -12.80 2.26 9.57
C LEU A 480 -13.85 2.80 8.59
N LYS A 481 -15.02 2.16 8.50
CA LYS A 481 -16.15 2.62 7.69
C LYS A 481 -16.57 4.04 8.08
N ALA A 482 -16.78 4.30 9.37
CA ALA A 482 -17.21 5.60 9.87
C ALA A 482 -16.22 6.71 9.50
N ARG A 483 -14.90 6.47 9.65
CA ARG A 483 -13.86 7.44 9.29
C ARG A 483 -13.76 7.65 7.78
N ILE A 484 -13.84 6.59 6.98
CA ILE A 484 -13.83 6.71 5.51
C ILE A 484 -15.04 7.53 5.06
N THR A 485 -16.24 7.25 5.59
CA THR A 485 -17.45 8.01 5.26
C THR A 485 -17.30 9.49 5.63
N ALA A 486 -16.85 9.79 6.85
CA ALA A 486 -16.63 11.16 7.30
C ALA A 486 -15.62 11.93 6.41
N GLU A 487 -14.53 11.29 6.00
CA GLU A 487 -13.56 11.89 5.07
C GLU A 487 -14.10 12.00 3.63
N LEU A 488 -14.86 11.01 3.15
CA LEU A 488 -15.52 11.09 1.83
C LEU A 488 -16.52 12.25 1.78
N ASP A 489 -17.16 12.58 2.90
CA ASP A 489 -18.10 13.69 3.02
C ASP A 489 -17.43 15.05 3.12
N SER A 490 -16.39 15.15 3.94
CA SER A 490 -15.73 16.42 4.24
C SER A 490 -14.65 16.82 3.22
N ASN A 491 -14.07 15.87 2.49
CA ASN A 491 -12.88 16.10 1.66
C ASN A 491 -13.04 15.65 0.20
N ASN A 492 -13.28 16.61 -0.70
CA ASN A 492 -13.41 16.36 -2.13
C ASN A 492 -12.15 15.76 -2.78
N VAL A 493 -10.96 16.11 -2.29
CA VAL A 493 -9.69 15.55 -2.81
C VAL A 493 -9.59 14.07 -2.45
N PHE A 494 -9.97 13.71 -1.23
CA PHE A 494 -10.03 12.32 -0.78
C PHE A 494 -11.04 11.51 -1.58
N ARG A 495 -12.22 12.07 -1.84
CA ARG A 495 -13.24 11.47 -2.71
C ARG A 495 -12.69 11.24 -4.11
N GLY A 496 -12.04 12.24 -4.72
CA GLY A 496 -11.43 12.09 -6.05
C GLY A 496 -10.37 11.00 -6.11
N ARG A 497 -9.54 10.88 -5.07
CA ARG A 497 -8.54 9.79 -4.96
C ARG A 497 -9.17 8.42 -4.78
N SER A 498 -10.25 8.34 -4.00
CA SER A 498 -11.01 7.09 -3.78
C SER A 498 -11.61 6.59 -5.09
N LEU A 499 -12.20 7.48 -5.90
CA LEU A 499 -12.73 7.15 -7.22
C LEU A 499 -11.62 6.74 -8.21
N ALA A 500 -10.49 7.43 -8.19
CA ALA A 500 -9.33 7.06 -9.01
C ALA A 500 -8.81 5.66 -8.64
N PHE A 501 -8.75 5.34 -7.35
CA PHE A 501 -8.40 4.01 -6.85
C PHE A 501 -9.39 2.94 -7.34
N LEU A 502 -10.70 3.17 -7.20
CA LEU A 502 -11.71 2.22 -7.69
C LEU A 502 -11.57 1.96 -9.19
N ARG A 503 -11.38 3.02 -9.99
CA ARG A 503 -11.16 2.88 -11.44
C ARG A 503 -9.89 2.10 -11.76
N ASP A 504 -8.77 2.47 -11.14
CA ASP A 504 -7.48 1.82 -11.40
C ASP A 504 -7.49 0.34 -10.95
N PHE A 505 -8.23 0.01 -9.88
CA PHE A 505 -8.43 -1.37 -9.42
C PHE A 505 -9.38 -2.16 -10.33
N SER A 506 -10.47 -1.56 -10.82
CA SER A 506 -11.36 -2.19 -11.79
C SER A 506 -10.62 -2.55 -13.09
N LEU A 507 -9.77 -1.66 -13.60
CA LEU A 507 -8.91 -1.95 -14.77
C LEU A 507 -7.96 -3.12 -14.51
N LEU A 508 -7.43 -3.23 -13.29
CA LEU A 508 -6.56 -4.32 -12.90
C LEU A 508 -7.31 -5.66 -12.83
N VAL A 509 -8.55 -5.65 -12.32
CA VAL A 509 -9.43 -6.84 -12.27
C VAL A 509 -9.88 -7.27 -13.66
N GLU A 510 -10.17 -6.33 -14.55
CA GLU A 510 -10.59 -6.61 -15.94
C GLU A 510 -9.46 -7.23 -16.76
N ALA A 511 -8.21 -6.76 -16.57
CA ALA A 511 -7.04 -7.27 -17.30
C ALA A 511 -6.48 -8.60 -16.74
N LEU A 512 -6.86 -9.00 -15.53
CA LEU A 512 -6.34 -10.20 -14.85
C LEU A 512 -6.73 -11.53 -15.52
N PRO A 513 -8.01 -11.77 -15.90
CA PRO A 513 -8.42 -12.99 -16.60
C PRO A 513 -7.70 -13.20 -17.93
N GLU A 514 -7.53 -12.13 -18.70
CA GLU A 514 -6.84 -12.17 -19.99
C GLU A 514 -5.36 -12.52 -19.83
N ALA A 515 -4.70 -11.91 -18.84
CA ALA A 515 -3.28 -12.14 -18.59
C ALA A 515 -2.97 -13.53 -17.99
N ALA A 516 -3.87 -14.04 -17.14
CA ALA A 516 -3.63 -15.29 -16.40
C ALA A 516 -4.27 -16.52 -17.04
N GLY A 517 -5.21 -16.36 -17.97
CA GLY A 517 -5.96 -17.46 -18.58
C GLY A 517 -6.82 -18.26 -17.59
N ASN A 518 -7.08 -17.71 -16.39
CA ASN A 518 -7.85 -18.36 -15.33
C ASN A 518 -8.87 -17.38 -14.74
N PRO A 519 -10.19 -17.61 -14.90
CA PRO A 519 -11.23 -16.74 -14.36
C PRO A 519 -11.24 -16.69 -12.81
N ASP A 520 -10.79 -17.75 -12.14
CA ASP A 520 -10.79 -17.83 -10.67
C ASP A 520 -9.76 -16.89 -10.02
N ILE A 521 -8.82 -16.34 -10.82
CA ILE A 521 -7.82 -15.41 -10.31
C ILE A 521 -8.46 -14.11 -9.80
N VAL A 522 -9.60 -13.71 -10.38
CA VAL A 522 -10.32 -12.51 -9.95
C VAL A 522 -10.86 -12.69 -8.53
N GLU A 523 -11.46 -13.83 -8.23
CA GLU A 523 -11.98 -14.13 -6.90
C GLU A 523 -10.85 -14.19 -5.87
N SER A 524 -9.74 -14.87 -6.21
CA SER A 524 -8.54 -14.90 -5.37
C SER A 524 -8.00 -13.50 -5.12
N TYR A 525 -7.99 -12.64 -6.14
CA TYR A 525 -7.51 -11.27 -6.04
C TYR A 525 -8.43 -10.37 -5.20
N LEU A 526 -9.75 -10.53 -5.34
CA LEU A 526 -10.75 -9.84 -4.51
C LEU A 526 -10.65 -10.23 -3.03
N ASN A 527 -10.22 -11.46 -2.74
CA ASN A 527 -9.95 -11.94 -1.39
C ASN A 527 -8.65 -11.41 -0.78
N THR A 528 -7.77 -10.78 -1.58
CA THR A 528 -6.57 -10.12 -1.04
C THR A 528 -6.93 -8.91 -0.17
N PRO A 529 -6.02 -8.46 0.72
CA PRO A 529 -6.28 -7.27 1.54
C PRO A 529 -6.63 -6.01 0.74
N LEU A 530 -6.08 -5.89 -0.48
CA LEU A 530 -6.35 -4.76 -1.36
C LEU A 530 -7.73 -4.88 -2.02
N GLY A 531 -8.13 -6.09 -2.41
CA GLY A 531 -9.48 -6.38 -2.91
C GLY A 531 -10.57 -6.15 -1.87
N GLN A 532 -10.33 -6.55 -0.62
CA GLN A 532 -11.24 -6.23 0.50
C GLN A 532 -11.42 -4.72 0.70
N LEU A 533 -10.33 -3.94 0.56
CA LEU A 533 -10.38 -2.49 0.65
C LEU A 533 -11.15 -1.86 -0.52
N TYR A 534 -11.01 -2.42 -1.73
CA TYR A 534 -11.79 -2.04 -2.91
C TYR A 534 -13.29 -2.24 -2.68
N VAL A 535 -13.71 -3.43 -2.24
CA VAL A 535 -15.12 -3.74 -1.95
C VAL A 535 -15.67 -2.82 -0.86
N LEU A 536 -14.88 -2.57 0.19
CA LEU A 536 -15.25 -1.66 1.26
C LEU A 536 -15.55 -0.25 0.75
N ILE A 537 -14.62 0.35 0.00
CA ILE A 537 -14.75 1.72 -0.51
C ILE A 537 -15.88 1.81 -1.54
N GLY A 538 -16.01 0.82 -2.42
CA GLY A 538 -17.10 0.73 -3.39
C GLY A 538 -18.47 0.73 -2.70
N SER A 539 -18.65 -0.12 -1.69
CA SER A 539 -19.92 -0.22 -0.94
C SER A 539 -20.31 1.10 -0.25
N LEU A 540 -19.33 1.85 0.27
CA LEU A 540 -19.58 3.15 0.93
C LEU A 540 -20.00 4.24 -0.07
N LEU A 541 -19.42 4.23 -1.27
CA LEU A 541 -19.78 5.17 -2.33
C LEU A 541 -21.16 4.85 -2.94
N ASP A 542 -21.47 3.57 -3.12
CA ASP A 542 -22.78 3.14 -3.64
C ASP A 542 -23.91 3.42 -2.64
N ALA A 543 -23.70 3.15 -1.35
CA ALA A 543 -24.67 3.48 -0.30
C ALA A 543 -25.04 4.97 -0.31
N ARG A 544 -24.04 5.84 -0.55
CA ARG A 544 -24.25 7.27 -0.68
C ARG A 544 -25.03 7.65 -1.95
N ARG A 545 -24.74 6.98 -3.07
CA ARG A 545 -25.44 7.22 -4.33
C ARG A 545 -26.92 6.85 -4.23
N GLY A 546 -27.23 5.74 -3.54
CA GLY A 546 -28.60 5.33 -3.23
C GLY A 546 -29.32 6.31 -2.31
N GLY A 547 -28.65 6.80 -1.25
CA GLY A 547 -29.24 7.75 -0.30
C GLY A 547 -29.55 9.13 -0.91
N ALA A 548 -28.79 9.58 -1.92
CA ALA A 548 -29.05 10.84 -2.60
C ALA A 548 -30.30 10.79 -3.50
N ASN A 549 -30.65 9.61 -4.04
CA ASN A 549 -31.82 9.44 -4.90
C ASN A 549 -33.10 9.12 -4.10
N GLY A 550 -32.99 8.59 -2.88
CA GLY A 550 -34.15 8.21 -2.06
C GLY A 550 -34.85 9.35 -1.32
N LEU A 551 -34.30 10.57 -1.31
CA LEU A 551 -34.88 11.74 -0.63
C LEU A 551 -35.59 12.73 -1.57
N GLY A 552 -35.76 12.35 -2.85
CA GLY A 552 -36.31 13.24 -3.89
C GLY A 552 -37.78 13.03 -4.25
N ASP A 553 -38.43 11.93 -3.87
CA ASP A 553 -39.70 11.51 -4.49
C ASP A 553 -40.90 11.33 -3.53
N GLU A 554 -40.74 11.69 -2.26
CA GLU A 554 -41.82 11.52 -1.26
C GLU A 554 -42.06 12.80 -0.44
N VAL A 555 -42.12 13.95 -1.12
CA VAL A 555 -42.88 15.10 -0.62
C VAL A 555 -44.27 14.99 -1.22
N GLU A 556 -45.05 14.07 -0.67
CA GLU A 556 -46.50 14.06 -0.77
C GLU A 556 -46.97 15.43 -0.22
N ARG A 557 -47.30 16.35 -1.13
CA ARG A 557 -47.93 17.63 -0.78
C ARG A 557 -49.20 17.28 0.01
N PRO A 558 -49.32 17.65 1.29
CA PRO A 558 -50.61 17.56 1.95
C PRO A 558 -51.56 18.48 1.19
N GLY A 559 -52.67 17.91 0.73
CA GLY A 559 -53.71 18.65 0.04
C GLY A 559 -54.17 19.84 0.87
N ASP A 560 -53.93 21.03 0.33
CA ASP A 560 -54.76 22.18 0.62
C ASP A 560 -56.13 21.91 0.02
N ASP A 561 -57.10 21.60 0.87
CA ASP A 561 -58.51 21.82 0.59
C ASP A 561 -59.30 22.12 1.88
N VAL A 562 -60.19 23.10 1.73
CA VAL A 562 -61.32 23.52 2.59
C VAL A 562 -61.08 24.67 3.60
N VAL A 563 -61.31 25.91 3.13
CA VAL A 563 -62.40 26.79 3.64
C VAL A 563 -63.11 27.44 2.46
#